data_AF-A0A1Q8Z8C6-F1
#
_entry.id   AF-A0A1Q8Z8C6-F1
#
_cell.length_a   1.000
_cell.length_b   1.000
_cell.length_c   1.000
_cell.angle_alpha   90.00
_cell.angle_beta   90.00
_cell.angle_gamma   90.00
#
_symmetry.space_group_name_H-M   'P 1'
#
loop_
_entity.id
_entity.type
_entity.pdbx_description
1 polymer ?
#
loop_
_entity_poly.entity_id
_entity_poly.type
_entity_poly.pdbx_seq_one_letter_code
_entity_poly.pdbx_strand_id
1 'polypeptide(L)'
;MPPRWPRQPDRKDPAYRRLDDRMNFAVHVALFAVTNSGLWFFQLLNHAGNTAAIWPITPWITGGWLFILFLHAVYIFKVADYSYAAVEMGAPPDSPPTRGKSIND
;
A
#
# COMPACT_ATOMS: atom_id res chain seq x y z
N MET A 1 16.32 24.15 2.71
CA MET A 1 16.85 23.01 3.50
C MET A 1 15.87 21.86 3.35
N PRO A 2 16.29 20.61 3.09
CA PRO A 2 15.36 19.50 3.09
C PRO A 2 14.69 19.42 4.47
N PRO A 3 13.36 19.31 4.55
CA PRO A 3 12.65 19.19 5.82
C PRO A 3 13.20 17.98 6.58
N ARG A 4 13.75 18.24 7.76
CA ARG A 4 14.37 17.25 8.64
C ARG A 4 13.35 16.85 9.70
N TRP A 5 13.19 15.55 9.91
CA TRP A 5 12.27 15.05 10.93
C TRP A 5 12.73 15.55 12.31
N PRO A 6 11.86 16.18 13.13
CA PRO A 6 12.28 16.77 14.41
C PRO A 6 12.76 15.76 15.45
N ARG A 7 12.44 14.48 15.26
CA ARG A 7 12.72 13.37 16.19
C ARG A 7 13.11 12.10 15.44
N GLN A 8 13.74 11.15 16.12
CA GLN A 8 14.01 9.82 15.56
C GLN A 8 12.68 9.20 15.09
N PRO A 9 12.57 8.74 13.83
CA PRO A 9 11.38 8.04 13.36
C PRO A 9 11.17 6.76 14.19
N ASP A 10 10.02 6.67 14.85
CA ASP A 10 9.58 5.47 15.57
C ASP A 10 8.39 4.86 14.82
N ARG A 11 8.34 3.53 14.72
CA ARG A 11 7.24 2.79 14.09
C ARG A 11 5.90 3.03 14.80
N LYS A 12 5.92 3.48 16.06
CA LYS A 12 4.71 3.89 16.79
C LYS A 12 4.15 5.24 16.34
N ASP A 13 4.92 6.05 15.60
CA ASP A 13 4.48 7.35 15.11
C ASP A 13 3.46 7.18 13.96
N PRO A 14 2.22 7.67 14.10
CA PRO A 14 1.21 7.59 13.03
C PRO A 14 1.63 8.29 11.73
N ALA A 15 2.41 9.37 11.81
CA ALA A 15 2.90 10.08 10.64
C ALA A 15 3.94 9.26 9.87
N TYR A 16 4.83 8.57 10.59
CA TYR A 16 5.82 7.68 10.01
C TYR A 16 5.18 6.43 9.40
N ARG A 17 4.23 5.79 10.10
CA ARG A 17 3.49 4.62 9.56
C ARG A 17 2.76 4.93 8.26
N ARG A 18 2.07 6.07 8.18
CA ARG A 18 1.35 6.49 6.97
C ARG A 18 2.30 6.69 5.78
N LEU A 19 3.50 7.21 6.01
CA LEU A 19 4.51 7.37 4.96
C LEU A 19 5.07 6.02 4.52
N ASP A 20 5.40 5.16 5.48
CA ASP A 20 5.93 3.81 5.26
C ASP A 20 4.95 2.95 4.43
N ASP A 21 3.67 2.93 4.81
CA ASP A 21 2.63 2.18 4.10
C ASP A 21 2.48 2.64 2.64
N ARG A 22 2.53 3.96 2.40
CA ARG A 22 2.45 4.53 1.04
C ARG A 22 3.68 4.21 0.20
N MET A 23 4.86 4.26 0.81
CA MET A 23 6.11 3.92 0.12
C MET A 23 6.12 2.45 -0.25
N ASN A 24 5.71 1.58 0.68
CA ASN A 24 5.59 0.15 0.43
C ASN A 24 4.60 -0.14 -0.69
N PHE A 25 3.44 0.52 -0.70
CA PHE A 25 2.49 0.43 -1.80
C PHE A 25 3.09 0.87 -3.15
N ALA A 26 3.81 2.00 -3.17
CA ALA A 26 4.46 2.49 -4.39
C ALA A 26 5.49 1.49 -4.94
N VAL A 27 6.26 0.82 -4.07
CA VAL A 27 7.19 -0.24 -4.46
C VAL A 27 6.45 -1.43 -5.09
N HIS A 28 5.32 -1.85 -4.51
CA HIS A 28 4.52 -2.93 -5.09
C HIS A 28 3.94 -2.55 -6.46
N VAL A 29 3.49 -1.30 -6.63
CA VAL A 29 3.01 -0.79 -7.93
C VAL A 29 4.15 -0.76 -8.94
N ALA A 30 5.35 -0.32 -8.56
CA ALA A 30 6.51 -0.30 -9.44
C ALA A 30 6.93 -1.71 -9.86
N LEU A 31 6.95 -2.66 -8.92
CA LEU A 31 7.24 -4.07 -9.20
C LEU A 31 6.21 -4.66 -10.17
N PHE A 32 4.92 -4.42 -9.90
CA PHE A 32 3.85 -4.84 -10.79
C PHE A 32 4.03 -4.25 -12.20
N ALA A 33 4.32 -2.96 -12.32
CA ALA A 33 4.49 -2.29 -13.61
C ALA A 33 5.67 -2.87 -14.38
N VAL A 34 6.84 -3.04 -13.75
CA VAL A 34 8.05 -3.53 -14.42
C VAL A 34 7.88 -4.99 -14.87
N THR A 35 7.33 -5.84 -14.01
CA THR A 35 7.15 -7.27 -14.31
C THR A 35 6.08 -7.48 -15.36
N ASN A 36 4.92 -6.83 -15.25
CA ASN A 36 3.85 -6.99 -16.23
C ASN A 36 4.21 -6.33 -17.55
N SER A 37 4.84 -5.15 -17.56
CA SER A 37 5.29 -4.51 -18.80
C SER A 37 6.33 -5.37 -19.52
N GLY A 38 7.29 -5.97 -18.80
CA GLY A 38 8.26 -6.89 -19.38
C GLY A 38 7.59 -8.14 -19.96
N LEU A 39 6.69 -8.75 -19.18
CA LEU A 39 5.95 -9.95 -19.61
C LEU A 39 5.14 -9.70 -20.89
N TRP A 40 4.38 -8.60 -20.94
CA TRP A 40 3.61 -8.21 -22.12
C TRP A 40 4.48 -7.81 -23.31
N PHE A 41 5.66 -7.24 -23.09
CA PHE A 41 6.63 -6.97 -24.15
C PHE A 41 7.15 -8.27 -24.79
N PHE A 42 7.57 -9.26 -23.98
CA PHE A 42 7.99 -10.56 -24.51
C PHE A 42 6.83 -11.32 -25.15
N GLN A 43 5.59 -11.17 -24.65
CA GLN A 43 4.38 -11.70 -25.28
C GLN A 43 4.22 -11.18 -26.72
N LEU A 44 4.48 -9.88 -26.94
CA LEU A 44 4.42 -9.25 -28.25
C LEU A 44 5.51 -9.77 -29.20
N LEU A 45 6.74 -9.92 -28.71
CA LEU A 45 7.86 -10.45 -29.51
C LEU A 45 7.61 -11.89 -29.97
N ASN A 46 7.03 -12.74 -29.11
CA ASN A 46 6.76 -14.13 -29.45
C ASN A 46 5.56 -14.30 -30.39
N HIS A 47 4.56 -13.41 -30.31
CA HIS A 47 3.47 -13.37 -31.29
C HIS A 47 3.95 -13.11 -32.73
N ALA A 48 5.06 -12.39 -32.92
CA ALA A 48 5.64 -12.12 -34.23
C ALA A 48 6.38 -13.33 -34.85
N GLY A 49 6.71 -14.36 -34.07
CA GLY A 49 7.60 -15.45 -34.47
C GLY A 49 6.96 -16.83 -34.69
N ASN A 50 5.64 -16.98 -34.60
CA ASN A 50 4.93 -18.29 -34.64
C ASN A 50 5.27 -19.28 -33.51
N THR A 51 5.90 -18.82 -32.43
CA THR A 51 6.02 -19.63 -31.20
C THR A 51 4.85 -19.26 -30.30
N ALA A 52 3.81 -20.09 -30.37
CA ALA A 52 2.66 -20.22 -29.48
C ALA A 52 2.53 -19.13 -28.39
N ALA A 53 1.45 -18.35 -28.50
CA ALA A 53 0.88 -17.50 -27.47
C ALA A 53 1.37 -17.91 -26.08
N ILE A 54 2.28 -17.12 -25.49
CA ILE A 54 2.80 -17.38 -24.16
C ILE A 54 1.62 -17.40 -23.19
N TRP A 55 1.18 -18.61 -22.91
CA TRP A 55 0.33 -19.01 -21.80
C TRP A 55 -0.99 -18.22 -21.65
N PRO A 56 -2.16 -18.83 -21.96
CA PRO A 56 -3.47 -18.18 -21.80
C PRO A 56 -3.79 -17.73 -20.36
N ILE A 57 -2.98 -18.14 -19.37
CA ILE A 57 -3.09 -17.71 -17.98
C ILE A 57 -2.48 -16.33 -17.71
N THR A 58 -1.68 -15.75 -18.61
CA THR A 58 -1.05 -14.42 -18.45
C THR A 58 -2.06 -13.32 -18.03
N PRO A 59 -3.18 -13.10 -18.74
CA PRO A 59 -4.16 -12.09 -18.34
C PRO A 59 -4.79 -12.37 -16.97
N TRP A 60 -4.93 -13.64 -16.57
CA TRP A 60 -5.45 -14.02 -15.26
C TRP A 60 -4.47 -13.70 -14.13
N ILE A 61 -3.17 -13.94 -14.36
CA ILE A 61 -2.12 -13.59 -13.39
C ILE A 61 -2.02 -12.07 -13.25
N THR A 62 -1.93 -11.34 -14.35
CA THR A 62 -1.88 -9.86 -14.34
C THR A 62 -3.13 -9.27 -13.71
N GLY A 63 -4.32 -9.78 -14.05
CA GLY A 63 -5.59 -9.32 -13.51
C GLY A 63 -5.76 -9.63 -12.02
N GLY A 64 -5.43 -10.85 -11.59
CA GLY A 64 -5.47 -11.25 -10.17
C GLY A 64 -4.48 -10.45 -9.32
N TRP A 65 -3.26 -10.22 -9.82
CA TRP A 65 -2.28 -9.40 -9.12
C TRP A 65 -2.71 -7.92 -9.04
N LEU A 66 -3.27 -7.38 -10.13
CA LEU A 66 -3.85 -6.03 -10.13
C LEU A 66 -4.98 -5.90 -9.11
N PHE A 67 -5.82 -6.93 -8.97
CA PHE A 67 -6.88 -6.97 -7.97
C PHE A 67 -6.33 -6.94 -6.54
N ILE A 68 -5.28 -7.72 -6.24
CA ILE A 68 -4.60 -7.67 -4.92
C ILE A 68 -4.02 -6.28 -4.65
N LEU A 69 -3.39 -5.65 -5.64
CA LEU A 69 -2.90 -4.26 -5.53
C LEU A 69 -4.03 -3.28 -5.25
N PHE A 70 -5.17 -3.45 -5.91
CA PHE A 70 -6.34 -2.62 -5.68
C PHE A 70 -6.85 -2.77 -4.24
N LEU A 71 -6.98 -4.00 -3.74
CA LEU A 71 -7.34 -4.24 -2.33
C LEU A 71 -6.33 -3.60 -1.36
N HIS A 72 -5.03 -3.70 -1.66
CA HIS A 72 -3.98 -3.09 -0.86
C HIS A 72 -4.09 -1.55 -0.85
N ALA A 73 -4.40 -0.95 -2.00
CA ALA A 73 -4.67 0.49 -2.10
C ALA A 73 -5.86 0.89 -1.24
N VAL A 74 -7.00 0.18 -1.36
CA VAL A 74 -8.20 0.45 -0.57
C VAL A 74 -7.90 0.36 0.92
N TYR A 75 -7.15 -0.66 1.36
CA TYR A 75 -6.76 -0.82 2.75
C TYR A 75 -5.99 0.39 3.29
N ILE A 76 -4.93 0.83 2.59
CA ILE A 76 -4.09 1.96 3.03
C ILE A 76 -4.85 3.29 3.01
N PHE A 77 -5.70 3.53 2.00
CA PHE A 77 -6.37 4.82 1.85
C PHE A 77 -7.66 4.95 2.66
N LYS A 78 -8.39 3.86 2.90
CA LYS A 78 -9.71 3.90 3.55
C LYS A 78 -9.76 3.29 4.93
N VAL A 79 -9.03 2.21 5.18
CA VAL A 79 -9.18 1.40 6.40
C VAL A 79 -8.12 1.72 7.43
N ALA A 80 -6.93 2.14 7.00
CA ALA A 80 -5.84 2.42 7.92
C ALA A 80 -6.17 3.62 8.83
N ASP A 81 -6.59 3.29 10.05
CA ASP A 81 -6.82 4.26 11.11
C ASP A 81 -5.50 4.52 11.87
N TYR A 82 -5.07 5.78 11.81
CA TYR A 82 -3.85 6.25 12.46
C TYR A 82 -4.15 7.09 13.71
N SER A 83 -5.43 7.22 14.09
CA SER A 83 -5.89 8.09 15.20
C SER A 83 -5.50 7.57 16.60
N TYR A 84 -5.52 6.25 16.83
CA TYR A 84 -5.25 5.65 18.15
C TYR A 84 -3.82 5.90 18.66
N ALA A 85 -2.83 5.98 17.77
CA ALA A 85 -1.43 6.20 18.16
C ALA A 85 -1.15 7.63 18.65
N ALA A 86 -2.01 8.60 18.32
CA ALA A 86 -1.90 9.98 18.78
C ALA A 86 -2.43 10.18 20.21
N VAL A 87 -3.42 9.38 20.62
CA VAL A 87 -4.02 9.45 21.97
C VAL A 87 -3.09 8.85 23.02
N GLU A 88 -2.35 7.81 22.67
CA GLU A 88 -1.44 7.10 23.59
C GLU A 88 -0.12 7.87 23.86
N MET A 89 0.29 8.79 22.96
CA MET A 89 1.56 9.53 23.03
C MET A 89 1.46 10.93 23.67
N GLY A 90 0.28 11.39 24.10
CA GLY A 90 0.16 12.79 24.50
C GLY A 90 -1.17 13.25 25.10
N ALA A 91 -1.90 12.38 25.80
CA ALA A 91 -2.96 12.85 26.69
C ALA A 91 -2.32 13.58 27.91
N PRO A 92 -2.66 14.85 28.20
CA PRO A 92 -2.41 15.43 29.51
C PRO A 92 -3.00 14.51 30.60
N PRO A 93 -2.36 14.32 31.78
CA PRO A 93 -2.80 13.39 32.82
C PRO A 93 -4.23 13.67 33.36
N ASP A 94 -4.84 14.78 32.96
CA ASP A 94 -6.14 15.30 33.36
C ASP A 94 -7.14 15.43 32.21
N SER A 95 -6.80 14.99 30.99
CA SER A 95 -7.77 14.99 29.89
C SER A 95 -8.89 13.97 30.14
N PRO A 96 -10.17 14.36 30.11
CA PRO A 96 -11.27 13.44 30.34
C PRO A 96 -11.23 12.34 29.27
N PRO A 97 -11.55 11.09 29.60
CA PRO A 97 -11.61 10.03 28.61
C PRO A 97 -12.59 10.47 27.51
N THR A 98 -12.08 10.69 26.29
CA THR A 98 -12.94 10.88 25.12
C THR A 98 -13.61 9.55 24.89
N ARG A 99 -14.80 9.44 25.47
CA ARG A 99 -15.73 8.32 25.43
C ARG A 99 -15.62 7.64 24.06
N GLY A 100 -14.99 6.46 24.06
CA GLY A 100 -15.05 5.55 22.94
C GLY A 100 -16.52 5.38 22.58
N LYS A 101 -16.89 5.82 21.37
CA LYS A 101 -18.18 5.42 20.83
C LYS A 101 -18.02 3.97 20.46
N SER A 102 -18.31 3.10 21.44
CA SER A 102 -18.64 1.70 21.24
C SER A 102 -19.57 1.63 20.03
N ILE A 103 -19.04 1.15 18.91
CA ILE A 103 -19.83 0.72 17.77
C ILE A 103 -20.49 -0.57 18.23
N ASN A 104 -21.64 -0.43 18.89
CA ASN A 104 -22.64 -1.46 19.16
C ASN A 104 -23.92 -0.71 19.56
N ASP A 105 -24.60 -0.12 18.57
CA ASP A 105 -26.03 0.22 18.56
C ASP A 105 -26.51 0.10 17.10
#